data_AF-A0A0B5DR04-F1
#
_entry.id   AF-A0A0B5DR04-F1
#
_cell.length_a   1.000
_cell.length_b   1.000
_cell.length_c   1.000
_cell.angle_alpha   90.00
_cell.angle_beta   90.00
_cell.angle_gamma   90.00
#
_symmetry.space_group_name_H-M   'P 1'
#
loop_
_entity.id
_entity.type
_entity.pdbx_description
1 polymer ?
#
loop_
_entity_poly.entity_id
_entity_poly.type
_entity_poly.pdbx_seq_one_letter_code
_entity_poly.pdbx_strand_id
1 'polypeptide(L)'
;MADGFRIIETLGYAPAGGAERAARHVARMGRTAAALGIAFDAGRAAALLDGFSHEAPRRLRLTLARDGALELEDGPLAPAKPLWRVALHEARLSSADPWLRVKTTERSLYDEARANLPEGIDEWLFLNERGELCEGTITNVFLEIEGQWLTPALSSGLLPGILRETLIGTGDVTEGVLTAADLHAARRIRVGNALRGLIGAELVA
;
A
#
# COMPACT_ATOMS: atom_id res chain seq x y z
N MET A 1 -15.29 -14.90 -1.55
CA MET A 1 -14.68 -14.07 -2.61
C MET A 1 -15.76 -13.79 -3.66
N ALA A 2 -15.99 -12.54 -4.02
CA ALA A 2 -17.03 -12.10 -4.96
C ALA A 2 -16.64 -12.28 -6.44
N ASP A 3 -17.62 -12.31 -7.36
CA ASP A 3 -17.35 -12.31 -8.80
C ASP A 3 -16.45 -11.11 -9.17
N GLY A 4 -15.48 -11.31 -10.05
CA GLY A 4 -14.47 -10.29 -10.38
C GLY A 4 -13.32 -10.10 -9.37
N PHE A 5 -13.20 -10.93 -8.33
CA PHE A 5 -12.05 -10.93 -7.41
C PHE A 5 -10.69 -10.97 -8.14
N ARG A 6 -9.76 -10.10 -7.73
CA ARG A 6 -8.37 -10.11 -8.18
C ARG A 6 -7.39 -9.93 -7.02
N ILE A 7 -6.23 -10.58 -7.11
CA ILE A 7 -5.01 -10.12 -6.43
C ILE A 7 -4.44 -8.97 -7.25
N ILE A 8 -3.99 -7.90 -6.59
CA ILE A 8 -3.58 -6.67 -7.28
C ILE A 8 -2.19 -6.23 -6.85
N GLU A 9 -1.39 -5.80 -7.81
CA GLU A 9 -0.12 -5.11 -7.61
C GLU A 9 -0.11 -3.80 -8.39
N THR A 10 0.46 -2.75 -7.81
CA THR A 10 0.55 -1.42 -8.44
C THR A 10 1.95 -0.88 -8.25
N LEU A 11 2.60 -0.54 -9.36
CA LEU A 11 4.00 -0.16 -9.40
C LEU A 11 4.26 0.95 -10.43
N GLY A 12 5.35 1.68 -10.24
CA GLY A 12 5.82 2.67 -11.20
C GLY A 12 6.56 2.01 -12.34
N TYR A 13 6.55 2.65 -13.50
CA TYR A 13 7.43 2.35 -14.63
C TYR A 13 8.17 3.63 -15.00
N ALA A 14 9.48 3.53 -15.18
CA ALA A 14 10.34 4.60 -15.66
C ALA A 14 10.97 4.19 -17.01
N PRO A 15 10.94 5.01 -18.07
CA PRO A 15 11.46 4.62 -19.39
C PRO A 15 12.91 4.10 -19.38
N ALA A 16 13.78 4.68 -18.55
CA ALA A 16 15.17 4.27 -18.42
C ALA A 16 15.40 3.12 -17.41
N GLY A 17 14.42 2.82 -16.55
CA GLY A 17 14.57 1.90 -15.42
C GLY A 17 13.63 0.69 -15.43
N GLY A 18 12.68 0.63 -16.36
CA GLY A 18 11.66 -0.40 -16.41
C GLY A 18 10.65 -0.32 -15.26
N ALA A 19 10.05 -1.46 -14.95
CA ALA A 19 9.08 -1.63 -13.87
C ALA A 19 9.76 -1.57 -12.48
N GLU A 20 9.43 -0.57 -11.68
CA GLU A 20 10.05 -0.34 -10.37
C GLU A 20 9.71 -1.44 -9.37
N ARG A 21 10.74 -1.95 -8.69
CA ARG A 21 10.62 -2.99 -7.65
C ARG A 21 9.87 -4.24 -8.13
N ALA A 22 9.89 -4.56 -9.43
CA ALA A 22 9.12 -5.63 -10.04
C ALA A 22 9.23 -6.97 -9.30
N ALA A 23 10.45 -7.40 -8.95
CA ALA A 23 10.68 -8.64 -8.20
C ALA A 23 9.95 -8.67 -6.84
N ARG A 24 9.88 -7.54 -6.12
CA ARG A 24 9.16 -7.44 -4.84
C ARG A 24 7.63 -7.52 -5.04
N HIS A 25 7.12 -6.90 -6.11
CA HIS A 25 5.71 -6.98 -6.49
C HIS A 25 5.31 -8.41 -6.87
N VAL A 26 6.07 -9.07 -7.74
CA VAL A 26 5.87 -10.48 -8.12
C VAL A 26 5.94 -11.40 -6.89
N ALA A 27 6.92 -11.19 -6.00
CA ALA A 27 7.03 -11.97 -4.78
C ALA A 27 5.82 -11.79 -3.84
N ARG A 28 5.30 -10.58 -3.66
CA ARG A 28 4.11 -10.34 -2.81
C ARG A 28 2.84 -10.90 -3.44
N MET A 29 2.67 -10.78 -4.76
CA MET A 29 1.58 -11.44 -5.48
C MET A 29 1.63 -12.95 -5.26
N GLY A 30 2.82 -13.57 -5.34
CA GLY A 30 3.00 -14.99 -5.05
C GLY A 30 2.68 -15.38 -3.60
N ARG A 31 3.10 -14.59 -2.60
CA ARG A 31 2.71 -14.81 -1.20
C ARG A 31 1.20 -14.75 -1.02
N THR A 32 0.55 -13.77 -1.66
CA THR A 32 -0.91 -13.62 -1.61
C THR A 32 -1.62 -14.79 -2.29
N ALA A 33 -1.16 -15.19 -3.48
CA ALA A 33 -1.73 -16.31 -4.23
C ALA A 33 -1.62 -17.62 -3.44
N ALA A 34 -0.46 -17.90 -2.84
CA ALA A 34 -0.24 -19.06 -1.99
C ALA A 34 -1.18 -19.07 -0.77
N ALA A 35 -1.35 -17.92 -0.09
CA ALA A 35 -2.25 -17.79 1.06
C ALA A 35 -3.73 -18.02 0.70
N LEU A 36 -4.11 -17.78 -0.56
CA LEU A 36 -5.48 -17.91 -1.05
C LEU A 36 -5.73 -19.19 -1.87
N GLY A 37 -4.72 -20.04 -2.07
CA GLY A 37 -4.81 -21.24 -2.90
C GLY A 37 -5.03 -20.96 -4.39
N ILE A 38 -4.52 -19.83 -4.89
CA ILE A 38 -4.63 -19.42 -6.30
C ILE A 38 -3.34 -19.79 -7.04
N ALA A 39 -3.48 -20.42 -8.22
CA ALA A 39 -2.34 -20.72 -9.08
C ALA A 39 -1.67 -19.43 -9.57
N PHE A 40 -0.34 -19.37 -9.50
CA PHE A 40 0.42 -18.19 -9.90
C PHE A 40 1.70 -18.58 -10.63
N ASP A 41 1.83 -18.10 -11.86
CA ASP A 41 3.06 -18.19 -12.64
C ASP A 41 3.88 -16.90 -12.46
N ALA A 42 4.86 -16.96 -11.55
CA ALA A 42 5.77 -15.84 -11.29
C ALA A 42 6.64 -15.49 -12.50
N GLY A 43 6.99 -16.46 -13.34
CA GLY A 43 7.78 -16.26 -14.55
C GLY A 43 6.98 -15.50 -15.60
N ARG A 44 5.70 -15.85 -15.78
CA ARG A 44 4.79 -15.11 -16.67
C ARG A 44 4.54 -13.70 -16.18
N ALA A 45 4.36 -13.50 -14.87
CA ALA A 45 4.19 -12.17 -14.28
C ALA A 45 5.43 -11.28 -14.48
N ALA A 46 6.63 -11.83 -14.26
CA ALA A 46 7.88 -11.11 -14.51
C ALA A 46 8.02 -10.75 -16.00
N ALA A 47 7.77 -11.71 -16.91
CA ALA A 47 7.83 -11.48 -18.35
C ALA A 47 6.85 -10.39 -18.85
N LEU A 48 5.66 -10.29 -18.25
CA LEU A 48 4.71 -9.21 -18.57
C LEU A 48 5.26 -7.83 -18.18
N LEU A 49 5.90 -7.73 -17.01
CA LEU A 49 6.49 -6.48 -16.52
C LEU A 49 7.74 -6.09 -17.32
N ASP A 50 8.63 -7.05 -17.59
CA ASP A 50 9.87 -6.83 -18.35
C ASP A 50 9.60 -6.52 -19.83
N GLY A 51 8.51 -7.07 -20.38
CA GLY A 51 8.07 -6.81 -21.75
C GLY A 51 7.33 -5.48 -21.93
N PHE A 52 6.95 -4.80 -20.85
CA PHE A 52 6.27 -3.51 -20.94
C PHE A 52 7.26 -2.40 -21.28
N SER A 53 6.90 -1.54 -22.23
CA SER A 53 7.68 -0.36 -22.59
C SER A 53 6.77 0.82 -22.91
N HIS A 54 7.21 2.01 -22.49
CA HIS A 54 6.57 3.28 -22.79
C HIS A 54 7.61 4.41 -22.76
N GLU A 55 7.39 5.47 -23.53
CA GLU A 55 8.28 6.64 -23.59
C GLU A 55 8.17 7.58 -22.37
N ALA A 56 7.17 7.36 -21.50
CA ALA A 56 6.85 8.24 -20.38
C ALA A 56 6.64 7.41 -19.11
N PRO A 57 6.80 8.00 -17.91
CA PRO A 57 6.49 7.31 -16.68
C PRO A 57 5.03 6.82 -16.62
N ARG A 58 4.83 5.57 -16.21
CA ARG A 58 3.50 4.94 -16.14
C ARG A 58 3.22 4.39 -14.75
N ARG A 59 1.95 4.39 -14.37
CA ARG A 59 1.44 3.55 -13.29
C ARG A 59 1.01 2.23 -13.91
N LEU A 60 1.65 1.14 -13.53
CA LEU A 60 1.26 -0.21 -13.91
C LEU A 60 0.36 -0.82 -12.84
N ARG A 61 -0.63 -1.60 -13.28
CA ARG A 61 -1.49 -2.41 -12.43
C ARG A 61 -1.50 -3.83 -12.95
N LEU A 62 -0.83 -4.73 -12.23
CA LEU A 62 -0.80 -6.15 -12.51
C LEU A 62 -1.90 -6.81 -11.66
N THR A 63 -2.74 -7.62 -12.28
CA THR A 63 -3.79 -8.37 -11.58
C THR A 63 -3.73 -9.85 -11.88
N LEU A 64 -4.16 -10.65 -10.90
CA LEU A 64 -4.26 -12.10 -11.00
C LEU A 64 -5.68 -12.53 -10.62
N ALA A 65 -6.39 -13.16 -11.56
CA ALA A 65 -7.68 -13.80 -11.32
C ALA A 65 -7.53 -15.17 -10.65
N ARG A 66 -8.64 -15.72 -10.19
CA ARG A 66 -8.68 -17.01 -9.48
C ARG A 66 -8.32 -18.21 -10.34
N ASP A 67 -8.56 -18.12 -11.64
CA ASP A 67 -8.20 -19.13 -12.63
C ASP A 67 -6.71 -19.06 -13.03
N GLY A 68 -5.97 -18.10 -12.47
CA GLY A 68 -4.55 -17.88 -12.78
C GLY A 68 -4.31 -16.86 -13.90
N ALA A 69 -5.35 -16.26 -14.48
CA ALA A 69 -5.18 -15.28 -15.55
C ALA A 69 -4.51 -13.99 -15.02
N LEU A 70 -3.40 -13.62 -15.67
CA LEU A 70 -2.64 -12.40 -15.40
C LEU A 70 -2.99 -11.32 -16.43
N GLU A 71 -3.26 -10.11 -15.95
CA GLU A 71 -3.54 -8.94 -16.78
C GLU A 71 -2.69 -7.76 -16.31
N LEU A 72 -2.08 -7.05 -17.25
CA LEU A 72 -1.30 -5.84 -17.01
C LEU A 72 -1.99 -4.65 -17.67
N GLU A 73 -2.38 -3.68 -16.86
CA GLU A 73 -2.94 -2.40 -17.30
C GLU A 73 -1.94 -1.28 -16.99
N ASP A 74 -1.97 -0.21 -17.78
CA ASP A 74 -1.17 0.98 -17.53
C ASP A 74 -1.99 2.27 -17.59
N GLY A 75 -1.48 3.31 -16.94
CA GLY A 75 -2.07 4.64 -16.96
C GLY A 75 -1.03 5.74 -16.70
N PRO A 76 -1.35 7.01 -16.98
CA PRO A 76 -0.44 8.12 -16.71
C PRO A 76 -0.02 8.15 -15.23
N LEU A 77 1.28 8.32 -14.97
CA LEU A 77 1.78 8.56 -13.61
C LEU A 77 1.88 10.07 -13.35
N ALA A 78 0.85 10.62 -12.71
CA ALA A 78 0.89 12.00 -12.27
C ALA A 78 1.97 12.20 -11.18
N PRO A 79 2.73 13.31 -11.23
CA PRO A 79 3.67 13.68 -10.18
C PRO A 79 3.01 13.63 -8.80
N ALA A 80 3.73 13.10 -7.81
CA ALA A 80 3.24 13.09 -6.44
C ALA A 80 3.28 14.53 -5.87
N LYS A 81 2.20 14.93 -5.18
CA LYS A 81 2.26 16.12 -4.32
C LYS A 81 3.31 15.88 -3.22
N PRO A 82 4.14 16.88 -2.86
CA PRO A 82 5.20 16.72 -1.87
C PRO A 82 4.65 16.56 -0.43
N LEU A 83 3.45 17.06 -0.19
CA LEU A 83 2.77 17.08 1.11
C LEU A 83 1.31 16.66 0.92
N TRP A 84 0.85 15.72 1.73
CA TRP A 84 -0.54 15.24 1.77
C TRP A 84 -1.22 15.65 3.06
N ARG A 85 -2.46 16.11 2.96
CA ARG A 85 -3.33 16.31 4.12
C ARG A 85 -4.00 14.99 4.45
N VAL A 86 -3.84 14.51 5.68
CA VAL A 86 -4.36 13.22 6.11
C VAL A 86 -5.34 13.41 7.27
N ALA A 87 -6.33 12.55 7.38
CA ALA A 87 -7.31 12.59 8.47
C ALA A 87 -7.61 11.18 8.96
N LEU A 88 -8.15 11.04 10.18
CA LEU A 88 -8.59 9.76 10.72
C LEU A 88 -10.01 9.46 10.28
N HIS A 89 -10.21 8.29 9.67
CA HIS A 89 -11.55 7.81 9.35
C HIS A 89 -12.27 7.30 10.62
N GLU A 90 -13.59 7.43 10.66
CA GLU A 90 -14.39 6.99 11.81
C GLU A 90 -14.46 5.46 11.97
N ALA A 91 -14.46 4.75 10.84
CA ALA A 91 -14.43 3.29 10.81
C ALA A 91 -13.20 2.73 11.54
N ARG A 92 -13.35 1.54 12.11
CA ARG A 92 -12.27 0.78 12.74
C ARG A 92 -12.03 -0.51 11.98
N LEU A 93 -10.77 -0.80 11.72
CA LEU A 93 -10.36 -2.10 11.16
C LEU A 93 -10.45 -3.17 12.23
N SER A 94 -10.60 -4.43 11.80
CA SER A 94 -10.37 -5.58 12.68
C SER A 94 -8.95 -6.07 12.48
N SER A 95 -8.13 -6.02 13.53
CA SER A 95 -6.74 -6.50 13.48
C SER A 95 -6.58 -7.97 13.08
N ALA A 96 -7.65 -8.76 13.26
CA ALA A 96 -7.73 -10.17 12.91
C ALA A 96 -8.27 -10.41 11.48
N ASP A 97 -8.66 -9.36 10.76
CA ASP A 97 -9.16 -9.50 9.39
C ASP A 97 -8.03 -10.01 8.47
N PRO A 98 -8.17 -11.21 7.89
CA PRO A 98 -7.14 -11.77 7.03
C PRO A 98 -6.93 -10.97 5.75
N TRP A 99 -7.93 -10.22 5.26
CA TRP A 99 -7.83 -9.43 4.05
C TRP A 99 -6.84 -8.27 4.18
N LEU A 100 -6.58 -7.80 5.41
CA LEU A 100 -5.59 -6.77 5.68
C LEU A 100 -4.15 -7.25 5.40
N ARG A 101 -3.91 -8.56 5.28
CA ARG A 101 -2.56 -9.12 5.01
C ARG A 101 -2.25 -9.32 3.54
N VAL A 102 -3.25 -9.21 2.69
CA VAL A 102 -3.16 -9.58 1.28
C VAL A 102 -3.64 -8.44 0.39
N LYS A 103 -2.96 -8.21 -0.72
CA LYS A 103 -3.31 -7.10 -1.61
C LYS A 103 -4.31 -7.57 -2.66
N THR A 104 -5.59 -7.38 -2.39
CA THR A 104 -6.68 -7.87 -3.25
C THR A 104 -7.71 -6.78 -3.54
N THR A 105 -8.74 -7.13 -4.32
CA THR A 105 -9.95 -6.32 -4.52
C THR A 105 -10.98 -6.47 -3.40
N GLU A 106 -10.78 -7.36 -2.41
CA GLU A 106 -11.61 -7.46 -1.20
C GLU A 106 -11.20 -6.35 -0.22
N ARG A 107 -11.62 -5.13 -0.53
CA ARG A 107 -11.19 -3.89 0.16
C ARG A 107 -12.28 -2.81 0.10
N SER A 108 -13.55 -3.20 0.16
CA SER A 108 -14.71 -2.32 -0.01
C SER A 108 -14.66 -1.08 0.90
N LEU A 109 -14.33 -1.25 2.18
CA LEU A 109 -14.17 -0.13 3.12
C LEU A 109 -13.14 0.90 2.62
N TYR A 110 -11.98 0.44 2.15
CA TYR A 110 -10.94 1.33 1.65
C TYR A 110 -11.36 2.04 0.37
N ASP A 111 -12.06 1.35 -0.52
CA ASP A 111 -12.50 1.90 -1.79
C ASP A 111 -13.64 2.93 -1.59
N GLU A 112 -14.59 2.64 -0.70
CA GLU A 112 -15.64 3.56 -0.29
C GLU A 112 -15.08 4.80 0.40
N ALA A 113 -14.20 4.62 1.40
CA ALA A 113 -13.56 5.75 2.08
C ALA A 113 -12.76 6.62 1.12
N ARG A 114 -12.03 5.99 0.18
CA ARG A 114 -11.23 6.71 -0.82
C ARG A 114 -12.10 7.49 -1.81
N ALA A 115 -13.21 6.92 -2.25
CA ALA A 115 -14.16 7.58 -3.15
C ALA A 115 -14.85 8.78 -2.48
N ASN A 116 -15.02 8.74 -1.16
CA ASN A 116 -15.66 9.79 -0.35
C ASN A 116 -14.64 10.67 0.41
N LEU A 117 -13.43 10.83 -0.10
CA LEU A 117 -12.47 11.79 0.48
C LEU A 117 -13.05 13.21 0.45
N PRO A 118 -13.10 13.92 1.59
CA PRO A 118 -13.51 15.32 1.62
C PRO A 118 -12.54 16.19 0.82
N GLU A 119 -13.04 17.34 0.34
CA GLU A 119 -12.20 18.31 -0.34
C GLU A 119 -11.03 18.74 0.56
N GLY A 120 -9.82 18.71 0.02
CA GLY A 120 -8.61 19.06 0.75
C GLY A 120 -8.02 17.94 1.62
N ILE A 121 -8.59 16.74 1.62
CA ILE A 121 -7.99 15.54 2.22
C ILE A 121 -7.42 14.65 1.11
N ASP A 122 -6.15 14.27 1.23
CA ASP A 122 -5.46 13.43 0.24
C ASP A 122 -5.49 11.94 0.61
N GLU A 123 -5.62 11.60 1.89
CA GLU A 123 -5.61 10.23 2.39
C GLU A 123 -6.34 10.08 3.73
N TRP A 124 -7.15 9.03 3.84
CA TRP A 124 -7.70 8.59 5.12
C TRP A 124 -6.73 7.63 5.80
N LEU A 125 -6.57 7.76 7.11
CA LEU A 125 -5.89 6.83 7.99
C LEU A 125 -6.90 6.08 8.86
N PHE A 126 -6.57 4.84 9.21
CA PHE A 126 -7.45 3.99 10.01
C PHE A 126 -6.78 3.56 11.32
N LEU A 127 -7.62 3.42 12.34
CA LEU A 127 -7.29 2.70 13.57
C LEU A 127 -7.99 1.34 13.56
N ASN A 128 -7.48 0.38 14.33
CA ASN A 128 -8.18 -0.88 14.59
C ASN A 128 -9.10 -0.80 15.82
N GLU A 129 -9.75 -1.93 16.16
CA GLU A 129 -10.66 -2.06 17.30
C GLU A 129 -10.00 -1.80 18.67
N ARG A 130 -8.67 -1.81 18.75
CA ARG A 130 -7.89 -1.51 19.96
C ARG A 130 -7.41 -0.06 20.05
N GLY A 131 -7.74 0.77 19.05
CA GLY A 131 -7.27 2.16 18.97
C GLY A 131 -5.82 2.30 18.49
N GLU A 132 -5.26 1.24 17.90
CA GLU A 132 -3.93 1.27 17.30
C GLU A 132 -4.02 1.76 15.85
N LEU A 133 -3.06 2.57 15.42
CA LEU A 133 -2.89 3.03 14.05
C LEU A 133 -2.55 1.84 13.13
N CYS A 134 -3.16 1.81 11.95
CA CYS A 134 -2.97 0.75 10.97
C CYS A 134 -2.26 1.25 9.71
N GLU A 135 -3.04 1.74 8.76
CA GLU A 135 -2.61 2.20 7.45
C GLU A 135 -3.60 3.21 6.89
N GLY A 136 -3.29 3.79 5.73
CA GLY A 136 -4.23 4.56 4.94
C GLY A 136 -4.90 3.74 3.84
N THR A 137 -5.78 4.35 3.03
CA THR A 137 -6.51 3.60 1.99
C THR A 137 -5.59 2.97 0.95
N ILE A 138 -4.46 3.62 0.62
CA ILE A 138 -3.46 3.10 -0.34
C ILE A 138 -2.01 3.23 0.14
N THR A 139 -1.78 3.54 1.41
CA THR A 139 -0.46 3.88 1.96
C THR A 139 -0.22 3.23 3.31
N ASN A 140 1.04 2.95 3.64
CA ASN A 140 1.43 2.74 5.04
C ASN A 140 1.81 4.08 5.68
N VAL A 141 1.75 4.15 7.02
CA VAL A 141 2.06 5.35 7.81
C VAL A 141 3.40 5.21 8.51
N PHE A 142 4.13 6.30 8.61
CA PHE A 142 5.42 6.41 9.28
C PHE A 142 5.42 7.67 10.16
N LEU A 143 5.71 7.49 11.44
CA LEU A 143 5.74 8.56 12.43
C LEU A 143 7.18 8.75 12.90
N GLU A 144 7.62 9.99 13.04
CA GLU A 144 8.87 10.27 13.73
C GLU A 144 8.61 10.64 15.20
N ILE A 145 9.12 9.79 16.09
CA ILE A 145 8.96 9.90 17.54
C ILE A 145 10.36 9.80 18.14
N GLU A 146 10.74 10.77 18.98
CA GLU A 146 12.06 10.82 19.63
C GLU A 146 13.25 10.67 18.66
N GLY A 147 13.10 11.17 17.42
CA GLY A 147 14.14 11.12 16.39
C GLY A 147 14.25 9.78 15.65
N GLN A 148 13.35 8.84 15.91
CA GLN A 148 13.26 7.54 15.24
C GLN A 148 12.01 7.46 14.37
N TRP A 149 12.11 6.82 13.21
CA TRP A 149 10.95 6.54 12.37
C TRP A 149 10.33 5.19 12.76
N LEU A 150 9.06 5.24 13.14
CA LEU A 150 8.24 4.09 13.49
C LEU A 150 7.12 3.90 12.48
N THR A 151 6.74 2.66 12.22
CA THR A 151 5.56 2.30 11.43
C THR A 151 4.70 1.32 12.22
N PRO A 152 3.36 1.32 12.06
CA PRO A 152 2.52 0.35 12.74
C PRO A 152 2.97 -1.08 12.56
N ALA A 153 3.08 -1.82 13.67
CA ALA A 153 3.41 -3.23 13.68
C ALA A 153 2.36 -4.02 12.93
N LEU A 154 2.76 -5.09 12.23
CA LEU A 154 1.80 -5.90 11.50
C LEU A 154 0.65 -6.34 12.41
N SER A 155 0.87 -6.72 13.67
CA SER A 155 -0.19 -7.11 14.63
C SER A 155 -1.36 -6.13 14.77
N SER A 156 -1.22 -4.86 14.37
CA SER A 156 -2.31 -3.88 14.33
C SER A 156 -3.29 -4.06 13.18
N GLY A 157 -3.01 -4.93 12.20
CA GLY A 157 -3.90 -5.21 11.07
C GLY A 157 -3.70 -4.20 9.94
N LEU A 158 -2.72 -4.48 9.08
CA LEU A 158 -2.41 -3.68 7.90
C LEU A 158 -1.65 -4.50 6.86
N LEU A 159 -1.60 -3.96 5.64
CA LEU A 159 -0.89 -4.57 4.53
C LEU A 159 0.64 -4.46 4.71
N PRO A 160 1.40 -5.56 4.52
CA PRO A 160 2.85 -5.50 4.42
C PRO A 160 3.24 -4.82 3.09
N GLY A 161 3.27 -3.49 3.10
CA GLY A 161 3.61 -2.70 1.92
C GLY A 161 5.07 -2.87 1.52
N ILE A 162 5.34 -2.93 0.21
CA ILE A 162 6.70 -3.12 -0.31
C ILE A 162 7.64 -1.98 0.09
N LEU A 163 7.16 -0.73 0.09
CA LEU A 163 7.96 0.42 0.57
C LEU A 163 8.30 0.24 2.06
N ARG A 164 7.30 -0.11 2.88
CA ARG A 164 7.45 -0.38 4.31
C ARG A 164 8.46 -1.50 4.58
N GLU A 165 8.32 -2.65 3.90
CA GLU A 165 9.27 -3.77 4.00
C GLU A 165 10.69 -3.35 3.61
N THR A 166 10.83 -2.48 2.60
CA THR A 166 12.14 -1.99 2.16
C THR A 166 12.80 -1.11 3.23
N LEU A 167 12.05 -0.17 3.81
CA LEU A 167 12.55 0.75 4.84
C LEU A 167 12.89 0.04 6.15
N ILE A 168 12.13 -1.00 6.51
CA ILE A 168 12.46 -1.86 7.65
C ILE A 168 13.74 -2.66 7.36
N GLY A 169 13.86 -3.22 6.15
CA GLY A 169 15.02 -4.01 5.75
C GLY A 169 16.33 -3.22 5.68
N THR A 170 16.28 -1.90 5.46
CA THR A 170 17.44 -0.99 5.50
C THR A 170 17.74 -0.44 6.90
N GLY A 171 16.86 -0.68 7.88
CA GLY A 171 16.97 -0.10 9.22
C GLY A 171 16.54 1.37 9.32
N ASP A 172 15.94 1.92 8.27
CA ASP A 172 15.45 3.30 8.26
C ASP A 172 14.17 3.50 9.09
N VAL A 173 13.40 2.41 9.29
CA VAL A 173 12.12 2.40 10.00
C VAL A 173 12.04 1.16 10.88
N THR A 174 11.50 1.30 12.10
CA THR A 174 11.22 0.17 12.99
C THR A 174 9.71 -0.02 13.19
N GLU A 175 9.26 -1.26 13.41
CA GLU A 175 7.86 -1.53 13.76
C GLU A 175 7.56 -1.19 15.23
N GLY A 176 6.36 -0.67 15.48
CA GLY A 176 5.85 -0.46 16.84
C GLY A 176 4.33 -0.45 16.86
N VAL A 177 3.73 -0.78 18.01
CA VAL A 177 2.30 -0.52 18.23
C VAL A 177 2.14 0.98 18.43
N LEU A 178 1.48 1.65 17.50
CA LEU A 178 1.29 3.10 17.49
C LEU A 178 -0.20 3.39 17.70
N THR A 179 -0.53 4.51 18.32
CA THR A 179 -1.90 4.91 18.66
C THR A 179 -2.27 6.24 18.00
N ALA A 180 -3.53 6.64 18.16
CA ALA A 180 -3.93 8.01 17.81
C ALA A 180 -3.14 9.07 18.59
N ALA A 181 -2.79 8.83 19.86
CA ALA A 181 -2.00 9.79 20.63
C ALA A 181 -0.60 9.96 20.01
N ASP A 182 0.03 8.87 19.60
CA ASP A 182 1.33 8.90 18.91
C ASP A 182 1.24 9.66 17.58
N LEU A 183 0.17 9.45 16.82
CA LEU A 183 -0.08 10.19 15.57
C LEU A 183 -0.15 11.69 15.79
N HIS A 184 -0.83 12.16 16.86
CA HIS A 184 -0.94 13.57 17.19
C HIS A 184 0.36 14.15 17.77
N ALA A 185 1.12 13.34 18.51
CA ALA A 185 2.37 13.75 19.13
C ALA A 185 3.59 13.65 18.20
N ALA A 186 3.47 12.96 17.06
CA ALA A 186 4.56 12.74 16.12
C ALA A 186 5.15 14.06 15.62
N ARG A 187 6.48 14.15 15.63
CA ARG A 187 7.19 15.35 15.16
C ARG A 187 7.00 15.58 13.66
N ARG A 188 6.99 14.48 12.90
CA ARG A 188 6.72 14.44 11.46
C ARG A 188 5.92 13.20 11.13
N ILE A 189 5.00 13.34 10.18
CA ILE A 189 4.22 12.24 9.63
C ILE A 189 4.64 12.07 8.18
N ARG A 190 4.78 10.83 7.76
CA ARG A 190 4.88 10.44 6.35
C ARG A 190 3.89 9.34 6.05
N VAL A 191 3.37 9.35 4.83
CA VAL A 191 2.62 8.22 4.26
C VAL A 191 3.33 7.76 2.99
N GLY A 192 3.14 6.52 2.59
CA GLY A 192 3.79 6.07 1.36
C GLY A 192 3.39 4.71 0.86
N ASN A 193 3.72 4.46 -0.40
CA ASN A 193 3.57 3.17 -1.05
C ASN A 193 4.67 2.98 -2.11
N ALA A 194 4.73 1.79 -2.70
CA ALA A 194 5.76 1.47 -3.69
C ALA A 194 5.65 2.27 -5.01
N LEU A 195 4.47 2.84 -5.32
CA LEU A 195 4.28 3.65 -6.53
C LEU A 195 4.83 5.07 -6.35
N ARG A 196 4.62 5.68 -5.17
CA ARG A 196 4.90 7.11 -4.95
C ARG A 196 6.07 7.38 -4.00
N GLY A 197 6.60 6.35 -3.35
CA GLY A 197 7.62 6.53 -2.31
C GLY A 197 7.03 7.15 -1.04
N LEU A 198 7.91 7.77 -0.25
CA LEU A 198 7.54 8.51 0.97
C LEU A 198 7.04 9.91 0.60
N ILE A 199 5.92 10.28 1.19
CA ILE A 199 5.27 11.58 1.04
C ILE A 199 5.14 12.21 2.42
N GLY A 200 5.49 13.49 2.58
CA GLY A 200 5.24 14.22 3.82
C GLY A 200 3.74 14.31 4.09
N ALA A 201 3.32 14.25 5.34
CA ALA A 201 1.91 14.33 5.70
C ALA A 201 1.65 15.31 6.84
N GLU A 202 0.50 15.97 6.80
CA GLU A 202 -0.05 16.78 7.87
C GLU A 202 -1.39 16.22 8.30
N LEU A 203 -1.51 15.86 9.58
CA LEU A 203 -2.79 15.47 10.16
C LEU A 203 -3.68 16.71 10.26
N VAL A 204 -4.86 16.64 9.67
CA VAL A 204 -5.88 17.67 9.83
C VAL A 204 -6.98 17.20 10.77
N ALA A 205 -7.45 18.14 11.58
CA ALA A 205 -8.43 17.93 12.64
C ALA A 205 -9.81 17.52 12.09
#